data_AF-A0A3B8LSL9-F1
#
_entry.id   AF-A0A3B8LSL9-F1
#
_cell.length_a   1.000
_cell.length_b   1.000
_cell.length_c   1.000
_cell.angle_alpha   90.00
_cell.angle_beta   90.00
_cell.angle_gamma   90.00
#
_symmetry.space_group_name_H-M   'P 1'
#
loop_
_entity.id
_entity.type
_entity.pdbx_description
1 polymer ?
#
loop_
_entity_poly.entity_id
_entity_poly.type
_entity_poly.pdbx_seq_one_letter_code
_entity_poly.pdbx_strand_id
1 'polypeptide(L)'
;MPTRADNQLEDSQSAVTTERAPDDASEDPTQAPDQQGVVLGSRSQTTIASLTIFVLAIFVGFEIITKVPPTLHTPLMSGSNAISGITLVGAVIVAGHSGGYPWLGMVAVALATINVVGGFLVTHRMLSMFIKRK
;
A
#
# COMPACT_ATOMS: atom_id res chain seq x y z
N MET A 1 41.77 -73.08 -25.38
CA MET A 1 40.46 -73.72 -25.11
C MET A 1 39.80 -72.98 -23.94
N PRO A 2 38.45 -72.99 -23.85
CA PRO A 2 37.62 -71.88 -23.32
C PRO A 2 37.23 -72.08 -21.83
N THR A 3 36.45 -71.28 -21.08
CA THR A 3 35.33 -70.30 -21.30
C THR A 3 35.23 -69.44 -20.00
N ARG A 4 34.38 -68.41 -19.74
CA ARG A 4 33.25 -67.75 -20.45
C ARG A 4 33.08 -66.27 -20.01
N ALA A 5 33.14 -65.36 -20.99
CA ALA A 5 32.33 -64.15 -21.21
C ALA A 5 31.64 -63.40 -20.03
N ASP A 6 32.20 -62.23 -19.69
CA ASP A 6 31.48 -61.06 -19.14
C ASP A 6 30.75 -60.25 -20.23
N ASN A 7 30.17 -60.93 -21.22
CA ASN A 7 29.40 -60.27 -22.27
C ASN A 7 28.31 -61.21 -22.81
N GLN A 8 27.18 -61.23 -22.10
CA GLN A 8 25.88 -61.60 -22.63
C GLN A 8 25.09 -60.29 -22.67
N LEU A 9 24.89 -59.70 -23.84
CA LEU A 9 23.75 -60.01 -24.70
C LEU A 9 22.41 -59.76 -23.98
N GLU A 10 21.79 -58.62 -24.27
CA GLU A 10 20.36 -58.58 -24.64
C GLU A 10 20.02 -57.30 -25.43
N ASP A 11 20.65 -57.16 -26.60
CA ASP A 11 20.02 -56.45 -27.72
C ASP A 11 18.81 -57.28 -28.17
N SER A 12 17.60 -56.96 -27.70
CA SER A 12 16.33 -57.39 -28.30
C SER A 12 15.10 -56.68 -27.71
N GLN A 13 14.76 -55.51 -28.27
CA GLN A 13 13.38 -55.23 -28.69
C GLN A 13 13.28 -53.96 -29.56
N SER A 14 13.07 -54.19 -30.85
CA SER A 14 12.74 -53.13 -31.81
C SER A 14 11.23 -52.87 -31.86
N ALA A 15 10.88 -51.62 -32.11
CA ALA A 15 9.66 -51.17 -32.80
C ALA A 15 8.27 -51.51 -32.19
N VAL A 16 7.63 -50.49 -31.62
CA VAL A 16 6.20 -50.20 -31.86
C VAL A 16 6.03 -48.71 -32.14
N THR A 17 5.34 -48.38 -33.22
CA THR A 17 4.94 -47.01 -33.60
C THR A 17 3.62 -46.64 -32.93
N THR A 18 3.54 -45.43 -32.37
CA THR A 18 2.29 -44.66 -32.14
C THR A 18 2.67 -43.20 -32.44
N GLU A 19 2.25 -42.64 -33.58
CA GLU A 19 1.09 -41.73 -33.68
C GLU A 19 1.13 -40.58 -32.66
N ARG A 20 1.26 -39.31 -33.09
CA ARG A 20 0.16 -38.40 -33.50
C ARG A 20 -0.79 -38.19 -32.30
N ALA A 21 -0.98 -36.99 -31.76
CA ALA A 21 -1.12 -35.66 -32.38
C ALA A 21 -0.52 -34.52 -31.51
N PRO A 22 -0.50 -33.24 -31.95
CA PRO A 22 -0.09 -32.12 -31.12
C PRO A 22 -1.25 -31.65 -30.24
N ASP A 23 -1.48 -32.35 -29.13
CA ASP A 23 -2.57 -32.02 -28.20
C ASP A 23 -2.06 -31.07 -27.09
N ASP A 24 -2.29 -29.78 -27.35
CA ASP A 24 -3.08 -28.87 -26.51
C ASP A 24 -2.84 -28.77 -24.99
N ALA A 25 -2.98 -27.53 -24.50
CA ALA A 25 -3.18 -27.17 -23.10
C ALA A 25 -2.02 -27.45 -22.11
N SER A 26 -0.82 -26.95 -22.45
CA SER A 26 -0.06 -26.17 -21.44
C SER A 26 -0.49 -24.70 -21.50
N GLU A 27 -1.77 -24.43 -21.24
CA GLU A 27 -2.20 -23.12 -20.75
C GLU A 27 -1.56 -22.98 -19.36
N ASP A 28 -0.41 -22.30 -19.28
CA ASP A 28 0.21 -21.98 -17.99
C ASP A 28 -0.67 -20.95 -17.26
N PRO A 29 -1.40 -21.31 -16.19
CA PRO A 29 -2.22 -20.36 -15.45
C PRO A 29 -1.36 -19.49 -14.52
N THR A 30 -0.04 -19.70 -14.51
CA THR A 30 0.94 -18.96 -13.69
C THR A 30 1.30 -17.61 -14.30
N GLN A 31 0.57 -17.15 -15.33
CA GLN A 31 0.38 -15.71 -15.54
C GLN A 31 -0.58 -15.16 -14.47
N ALA A 32 -0.13 -15.24 -13.22
CA ALA A 32 -0.72 -14.51 -12.11
C ALA A 32 -0.80 -13.03 -12.51
N PRO A 33 -1.91 -12.33 -12.19
CA PRO A 33 -2.05 -10.93 -12.52
C PRO A 33 -0.84 -10.19 -11.99
N ASP A 34 -0.31 -9.35 -12.87
CA ASP A 34 0.79 -8.46 -12.68
C ASP A 34 0.57 -7.60 -11.42
N GLN A 35 1.08 -8.10 -10.30
CA GLN A 35 1.19 -7.36 -9.06
C GLN A 35 2.25 -6.27 -9.26
N GLN A 36 1.90 -5.24 -10.04
CA GLN A 36 2.56 -3.95 -10.15
C GLN A 36 2.37 -3.15 -8.83
N GLY A 37 2.55 -3.83 -7.70
CA GLY A 37 2.37 -3.36 -6.35
C GLY A 37 3.70 -2.88 -5.78
N VAL A 38 4.09 -1.67 -6.16
CA VAL A 38 5.22 -0.91 -5.59
C VAL A 38 6.55 -1.67 -5.58
N VAL A 39 7.29 -1.50 -6.67
CA VAL A 39 8.66 -1.95 -6.93
C VAL A 39 9.52 -2.08 -5.67
N LEU A 40 10.25 -3.20 -5.55
CA LEU A 40 11.37 -3.43 -4.63
C LEU A 40 12.56 -2.50 -4.94
N GLY A 41 12.33 -1.19 -4.88
CA GLY A 41 13.39 -0.19 -4.91
C GLY A 41 14.30 -0.41 -3.71
N SER A 42 15.61 -0.25 -3.91
CA SER A 42 16.54 -0.26 -2.78
C SER A 42 16.12 0.81 -1.75
N ARG A 43 16.47 0.63 -0.47
CA ARG A 43 16.06 1.53 0.61
C ARG A 43 16.33 3.02 0.30
N SER A 44 17.39 3.29 -0.47
CA SER A 44 17.72 4.60 -1.04
C SER A 44 16.66 5.12 -2.00
N GLN A 45 16.17 4.31 -2.94
CA GLN A 45 15.10 4.68 -3.88
C GLN A 45 13.79 5.00 -3.15
N THR A 46 13.40 4.23 -2.13
CA THR A 46 12.22 4.57 -1.32
C THR A 46 12.37 5.92 -0.63
N THR A 47 13.56 6.22 -0.09
CA THR A 47 13.85 7.51 0.55
C THR A 47 13.78 8.66 -0.46
N ILE A 48 14.35 8.48 -1.65
CA ILE A 48 14.32 9.47 -2.75
C ILE A 48 12.88 9.69 -3.24
N ALA A 49 12.09 8.62 -3.38
CA ALA A 49 10.68 8.70 -3.77
C ALA A 49 9.83 9.41 -2.70
N SER A 50 9.98 9.05 -1.43
CA SER A 50 9.29 9.72 -0.31
C SER A 50 9.67 11.20 -0.19
N LEU A 51 10.94 11.55 -0.40
CA LEU A 51 11.40 12.94 -0.41
C LEU A 51 10.82 13.71 -1.60
N THR A 52 10.75 13.08 -2.78
CA THR A 52 10.13 13.67 -3.98
C THR A 52 8.65 13.95 -3.74
N ILE A 53 7.91 12.98 -3.19
CA ILE A 53 6.49 13.13 -2.82
C ILE A 53 6.32 14.24 -1.77
N PHE A 54 7.18 14.30 -0.75
CA PHE A 54 7.14 15.34 0.28
C PHE A 54 7.33 16.75 -0.30
N VAL A 55 8.33 16.95 -1.16
CA VAL A 55 8.59 18.24 -1.82
C VAL A 55 7.42 18.63 -2.74
N LEU A 56 6.92 17.71 -3.56
CA LEU A 56 5.76 17.96 -4.42
C LEU A 56 4.49 18.28 -3.62
N ALA A 57 4.26 17.61 -2.48
CA ALA A 57 3.14 17.88 -1.59
C ALA A 57 3.20 19.29 -0.98
N ILE A 58 4.41 19.82 -0.69
CA ILE A 58 4.59 21.21 -0.24
C ILE A 58 4.18 22.20 -1.33
N PHE A 59 4.65 22.00 -2.58
CA PHE A 59 4.28 22.85 -3.71
C PHE A 59 2.76 22.84 -3.96
N VAL A 60 2.14 21.66 -3.95
CA VAL A 60 0.68 21.50 -4.09
C VAL A 60 -0.07 22.18 -2.94
N GLY A 61 0.39 22.02 -1.70
CA GLY A 61 -0.20 22.67 -0.53
C GLY A 61 -0.16 24.20 -0.60
N PHE A 62 0.96 24.78 -1.04
CA PHE A 62 1.11 26.22 -1.25
C PHE A 62 0.16 26.73 -2.35
N GLU A 63 0.10 26.05 -3.48
CA GLU A 63 -0.74 26.42 -4.63
C GLU A 63 -2.24 26.34 -4.31
N ILE A 64 -2.65 25.40 -3.43
CA ILE A 64 -4.03 25.29 -2.95
C ILE A 64 -4.37 26.41 -1.97
N ILE A 65 -3.52 26.64 -0.96
CA ILE A 65 -3.79 27.64 0.10
C ILE A 65 -3.81 29.07 -0.46
N THR A 66 -2.96 29.39 -1.44
CA THR A 66 -2.93 30.73 -2.05
C THR A 66 -4.17 31.09 -2.87
N LYS A 67 -4.97 30.09 -3.31
CA LYS A 67 -6.20 30.31 -4.10
C LYS A 67 -7.49 30.36 -3.29
N VAL A 68 -7.47 30.26 -1.96
CA VAL A 68 -8.71 30.33 -1.17
C VAL A 68 -9.17 31.78 -0.96
N PRO A 69 -10.49 32.05 -1.03
CA PRO A 69 -11.00 33.39 -0.76
C PRO A 69 -10.85 33.76 0.73
N PRO A 70 -10.66 35.05 1.08
CA PRO A 70 -10.40 35.45 2.46
C PRO A 70 -11.49 35.09 3.48
N THR A 71 -12.74 34.96 3.02
CA THR A 71 -13.88 34.49 3.82
C THR A 71 -13.71 33.08 4.36
N LEU A 72 -12.84 32.26 3.74
CA LEU A 72 -12.58 30.89 4.14
C LEU A 72 -11.28 30.71 4.94
N HIS A 73 -10.50 31.74 5.25
CA HIS A 73 -9.27 31.57 6.04
C HIS A 73 -9.53 30.96 7.43
N THR A 74 -10.55 31.42 8.16
CA THR A 74 -10.88 30.86 9.49
C THR A 74 -11.45 29.43 9.40
N PRO A 75 -12.42 29.12 8.51
CA PRO A 75 -12.81 27.74 8.19
C PRO A 75 -11.64 26.83 7.80
N LEU A 76 -10.70 27.31 6.97
CA LEU A 76 -9.55 26.55 6.50
C LEU A 76 -8.51 26.33 7.61
N MET A 77 -8.31 27.30 8.50
CA MET A 77 -7.48 27.14 9.70
C MET A 77 -8.03 26.06 10.65
N SER A 78 -9.36 25.94 10.77
CA SER A 78 -9.98 24.83 11.48
C SER A 78 -9.86 23.50 10.68
N GLY A 79 -10.00 23.56 9.36
CA GLY A 79 -9.89 22.41 8.47
C GLY A 79 -8.49 21.77 8.47
N SER A 80 -7.42 22.57 8.48
CA SER A 80 -6.05 22.06 8.57
C SER A 80 -5.76 21.38 9.91
N ASN A 81 -6.38 21.84 11.00
CA ASN A 81 -6.36 21.13 12.28
C ASN A 81 -7.05 19.75 12.18
N ALA A 82 -8.18 19.63 11.47
CA ALA A 82 -8.83 18.33 11.22
C ALA A 82 -7.94 17.39 10.38
N ILE A 83 -7.22 17.92 9.39
CA ILE A 83 -6.27 17.15 8.55
C ILE A 83 -5.09 16.62 9.38
N SER A 84 -4.65 17.33 10.43
CA SER A 84 -3.63 16.83 11.37
C SER A 84 -4.04 15.56 12.13
N GLY A 85 -5.33 15.21 12.07
CA GLY A 85 -5.90 13.96 12.56
C GLY A 85 -5.35 12.68 11.92
N ILE A 86 -4.53 12.78 10.86
CA ILE A 86 -3.72 11.67 10.33
C ILE A 86 -2.85 11.00 11.42
N THR A 87 -2.53 11.74 12.49
CA THR A 87 -1.90 11.22 13.72
C THR A 87 -2.62 9.99 14.32
N LEU A 88 -3.92 9.82 14.07
CA LEU A 88 -4.70 8.65 14.51
C LEU A 88 -4.17 7.33 13.90
N VAL A 89 -3.66 7.35 12.66
CA VAL A 89 -3.06 6.18 12.03
C VAL A 89 -1.81 5.74 12.80
N GLY A 90 -0.95 6.70 13.15
CA GLY A 90 0.22 6.45 13.99
C GLY A 90 -0.15 5.94 15.39
N ALA A 91 -1.18 6.53 16.00
CA ALA A 91 -1.67 6.11 17.31
C ALA A 91 -2.18 4.65 17.33
N VAL A 92 -2.92 4.22 16.29
CA VAL A 92 -3.38 2.84 16.15
C VAL A 92 -2.21 1.87 15.97
N ILE A 93 -1.20 2.24 15.17
CA ILE A 93 0.02 1.42 14.99
C ILE A 93 0.76 1.25 16.33
N VAL A 94 0.88 2.31 17.13
CA VAL A 94 1.50 2.25 18.47
C VAL A 94 0.65 1.44 19.45
N ALA A 95 -0.68 1.57 19.42
CA ALA A 95 -1.57 0.80 20.29
C ALA A 95 -1.56 -0.71 19.99
N GLY A 96 -1.25 -1.12 18.76
CA GLY A 96 -1.04 -2.52 18.37
C GLY A 96 0.34 -3.09 18.73
N HIS A 97 1.26 -2.30 19.29
CA HIS A 97 2.63 -2.73 19.54
C HIS A 97 2.81 -3.37 20.94
N SER A 98 3.24 -4.63 20.97
CA SER A 98 3.36 -5.43 22.21
C SER A 98 4.61 -5.17 23.06
N GLY A 99 5.62 -4.46 22.53
CA GLY A 99 6.89 -4.17 23.22
C GLY A 99 6.92 -2.89 24.06
N GLY A 100 5.79 -2.20 24.24
CA GLY A 100 5.72 -0.89 24.87
C GLY A 100 4.73 -0.78 26.04
N TYR A 101 4.49 0.45 26.49
CA TYR A 101 3.49 0.75 27.52
C TYR A 101 2.08 0.82 26.91
N PRO A 102 1.17 -0.14 27.17
CA PRO A 102 -0.12 -0.20 26.47
C PRO A 102 -1.03 1.00 26.78
N TRP A 103 -0.92 1.56 28.00
CA TRP A 103 -1.65 2.77 28.38
C TRP A 103 -1.24 3.99 27.55
N LEU A 104 -0.01 4.03 27.04
CA LEU A 104 0.49 5.12 26.20
C LEU A 104 -0.13 5.06 24.80
N GLY A 105 -0.33 3.86 24.24
CA GLY A 105 -1.10 3.64 23.02
C GLY A 105 -2.58 4.03 23.17
N MET A 106 -3.20 3.65 24.29
CA MET A 106 -4.58 4.06 24.62
C MET A 106 -4.72 5.60 24.69
N VAL A 107 -3.79 6.28 25.37
CA VAL A 107 -3.76 7.76 25.46
C VAL A 107 -3.52 8.38 24.09
N ALA A 108 -2.60 7.84 23.28
CA ALA A 108 -2.34 8.33 21.93
C ALA A 108 -3.59 8.24 21.04
N VAL A 109 -4.32 7.12 21.08
CA VAL A 109 -5.57 6.94 20.32
C VAL A 109 -6.65 7.91 20.81
N ALA A 110 -6.79 8.09 22.13
CA ALA A 110 -7.76 9.05 22.70
C ALA A 110 -7.46 10.49 22.25
N LEU A 111 -6.21 10.95 22.35
CA LEU A 111 -5.80 12.29 21.95
C LEU A 111 -5.95 12.53 20.44
N ALA A 112 -5.54 11.55 19.61
CA ALA A 112 -5.71 11.64 18.16
C ALA A 112 -7.19 11.64 17.75
N THR A 113 -8.04 10.86 18.44
CA THR A 113 -9.50 10.88 18.23
C THR A 113 -10.09 12.25 18.56
N ILE A 114 -9.66 12.89 19.66
CA ILE A 114 -10.10 14.25 20.02
C ILE A 114 -9.69 15.27 18.95
N ASN A 115 -8.47 15.17 18.41
CA ASN A 115 -8.01 16.04 17.32
C ASN A 115 -8.88 15.89 16.05
N VAL A 116 -9.09 14.65 15.58
CA VAL A 116 -9.96 14.32 14.44
C VAL A 116 -11.38 14.86 14.67
N VAL A 117 -12.05 14.39 15.73
CA VAL A 117 -13.47 14.67 15.99
C VAL A 117 -13.70 16.16 16.25
N GLY A 118 -12.86 16.78 17.07
CA GLY A 118 -12.92 18.22 17.35
C GLY A 118 -12.68 19.07 16.10
N GLY A 119 -11.67 18.72 15.30
CA GLY A 119 -11.38 19.40 14.04
C GLY A 119 -12.55 19.37 13.07
N PHE A 120 -13.16 18.20 12.84
CA PHE A 120 -14.32 18.09 11.93
C PHE A 120 -15.59 18.77 12.48
N LEU A 121 -15.88 18.68 13.78
CA LEU A 121 -17.04 19.34 14.40
C LEU A 121 -16.98 20.87 14.31
N VAL A 122 -15.83 21.46 14.63
CA VAL A 122 -15.64 22.93 14.56
C VAL A 122 -15.70 23.39 13.10
N THR A 123 -15.03 22.68 12.19
CA THR A 123 -15.03 22.99 10.75
C THR A 123 -16.45 22.92 10.17
N HIS A 124 -17.21 21.87 10.48
CA HIS A 124 -18.61 21.75 10.06
C HIS A 124 -19.49 22.91 10.59
N ARG A 125 -19.31 23.30 11.86
CA ARG A 125 -20.02 24.46 12.43
C ARG A 125 -19.64 25.79 11.77
N MET A 126 -18.39 25.95 11.34
CA MET A 126 -17.97 27.14 10.59
C MET A 126 -18.53 27.15 9.16
N LEU A 127 -18.50 26.01 8.45
CA LEU A 127 -19.03 25.92 7.08
C LEU A 127 -20.56 26.05 7.02
N SER A 128 -21.29 25.59 8.04
CA SER A 128 -22.75 25.69 8.06
C SER A 128 -23.28 27.13 8.04
N MET A 129 -22.45 28.11 8.41
CA MET A 129 -22.79 29.54 8.35
C MET A 129 -22.79 30.11 6.91
N PHE A 130 -22.13 29.43 5.96
CA PHE A 130 -22.13 29.81 4.54
C PHE A 130 -23.27 29.13 3.74
N ILE A 131 -23.96 28.16 4.33
CA ILE A 131 -25.11 27.50 3.71
C ILE A 131 -26.32 28.42 3.85
N LYS A 132 -26.78 29.01 2.75
CA LYS A 132 -28.10 29.67 2.70
C LYS A 132 -29.17 28.65 3.09
N ARG A 133 -29.89 28.90 4.19
CA ARG A 133 -31.12 28.17 4.49
C ARG A 133 -32.12 28.44 3.36
N LYS A 134 -32.80 27.38 2.92
CA LYS A 134 -34.09 27.51 2.21
C LYS A 134 -35.18 27.82 3.23
#